data_AF-A0A9D9IDQ8-F1
#
_entry.id   AF-A0A9D9IDQ8-F1
#
_cell.length_a   1.000
_cell.length_b   1.000
_cell.length_c   1.000
_cell.angle_alpha   90.00
_cell.angle_beta   90.00
_cell.angle_gamma   90.00
#
_symmetry.space_group_name_H-M   'P 1'
#
loop_
_entity.id
_entity.type
_entity.pdbx_description
1 polymer ?
#
loop_
_entity_poly.entity_id
_entity_poly.type
_entity_poly.pdbx_seq_one_letter_code
_entity_poly.pdbx_strand_id
1 'polypeptide(L)'
;MEEIPANCILSKGTTGCGATTLATVQNIPTLIAMPFVELIDNKAQQFPDNRNGRPVLLPIYGEGDKTREIRKYMDRHGDLPKIATTYDSVPKVCSILDSLGYDPYGNMHLCVDE
;
A
#
# COMPACT_ATOMS: atom_id res chain seq x y z
N MET A 1 -7.16 20.92 -2.94
CA MET A 1 -6.50 20.24 -4.08
C MET A 1 -5.39 19.39 -3.45
N GLU A 2 -5.70 18.14 -3.10
CA GLU A 2 -4.82 17.26 -2.28
C GLU A 2 -4.73 15.84 -2.86
N GLU A 3 -4.83 15.72 -4.18
CA GLU A 3 -4.62 14.43 -4.86
C GLU A 3 -3.22 14.42 -5.45
N ILE A 4 -2.42 13.43 -5.05
CA ILE A 4 -1.14 13.13 -5.68
C ILE A 4 -1.48 12.54 -7.06
N PRO A 5 -0.81 12.95 -8.15
CA PRO A 5 -1.12 12.44 -9.47
C PRO A 5 -0.98 10.91 -9.55
N ALA A 6 -1.78 10.29 -10.41
CA ALA A 6 -1.69 8.86 -10.66
C ALA A 6 -0.31 8.48 -11.21
N ASN A 7 0.22 7.33 -10.77
CA ASN A 7 1.51 6.79 -11.19
C ASN A 7 2.72 7.69 -10.89
N CYS A 8 2.72 8.34 -9.71
CA CYS A 8 3.85 9.16 -9.28
C CYS A 8 4.96 8.36 -8.59
N ILE A 9 6.20 8.58 -9.04
CA ILE A 9 7.39 8.34 -8.22
C ILE A 9 7.45 9.47 -7.19
N LEU A 10 7.20 9.16 -5.92
CA LEU A 10 7.38 10.12 -4.83
C LEU A 10 8.86 10.12 -4.44
N SER A 11 9.68 10.83 -5.22
CA SER A 11 11.08 11.03 -4.88
C SER A 11 11.18 11.99 -3.69
N LYS A 12 11.61 11.46 -2.53
CA LYS A 12 11.90 12.28 -1.35
C LYS A 12 13.20 13.07 -1.57
N GLY A 13 13.09 14.36 -1.86
CA GLY A 13 14.23 15.28 -1.69
C GLY A 13 14.61 15.51 -0.22
N THR A 14 13.75 15.12 0.74
CA THR A 14 13.96 15.33 2.18
C THR A 14 13.18 14.29 2.99
N THR A 15 13.84 13.62 3.95
CA THR A 15 13.22 12.68 4.87
C THR A 15 12.27 13.41 5.84
N GLY A 16 11.03 12.93 6.01
CA GLY A 16 10.08 13.46 7.01
C GLY A 16 8.82 14.20 6.51
N CYS A 17 8.58 14.33 5.20
CA CYS A 17 7.46 15.12 4.66
C CYS A 17 6.05 14.45 4.65
N GLY A 18 5.86 13.28 5.27
CA GLY A 18 4.52 12.68 5.34
C GLY A 18 3.95 12.17 4.00
N ALA A 19 4.77 11.94 2.98
CA ALA A 19 4.35 11.41 1.68
C ALA A 19 3.61 10.07 1.80
N THR A 20 4.13 9.15 2.63
CA THR A 20 3.44 7.90 2.96
C THR A 20 2.13 8.16 3.69
N THR A 21 2.05 9.19 4.53
CA THR A 21 0.81 9.58 5.21
C THR A 21 -0.22 10.13 4.22
N LEU A 22 0.18 10.93 3.24
CA LEU A 22 -0.70 11.41 2.18
C LEU A 22 -1.16 10.26 1.28
N ALA A 23 -0.25 9.38 0.84
CA ALA A 23 -0.59 8.20 0.06
C ALA A 23 -1.53 7.24 0.83
N THR A 24 -1.37 7.13 2.15
CA THR A 24 -2.28 6.36 2.99
C THR A 24 -3.62 7.08 3.17
N VAL A 25 -3.65 8.37 3.53
CA VAL A 25 -4.88 9.15 3.82
C VAL A 25 -5.73 9.45 2.57
N GLN A 26 -5.15 9.36 1.37
CA GLN A 26 -5.88 9.57 0.12
C GLN A 26 -7.01 8.57 -0.08
N ASN A 27 -8.13 9.06 -0.61
CA ASN A 27 -9.33 8.26 -0.88
C ASN A 27 -9.24 7.51 -2.22
N ILE A 28 -8.07 6.92 -2.49
CA ILE A 28 -7.73 6.19 -3.72
C ILE A 28 -7.06 4.87 -3.32
N PRO A 29 -7.36 3.72 -3.93
CA PRO A 29 -6.62 2.48 -3.69
C PRO A 29 -5.12 2.66 -3.98
N THR A 30 -4.22 2.19 -3.10
CA THR A 30 -2.78 2.49 -3.21
C THR A 30 -1.91 1.29 -2.84
N LEU A 31 -0.93 1.00 -3.71
CA LEU A 31 0.16 0.06 -3.48
C LEU A 31 1.44 0.87 -3.23
N ILE A 32 2.04 0.72 -2.05
CA ILE A 32 3.23 1.44 -1.63
C ILE A 32 4.42 0.48 -1.69
N ALA A 33 5.38 0.75 -2.55
CA ALA A 33 6.59 -0.04 -2.69
C ALA A 33 7.73 0.62 -1.91
N MET A 34 8.35 -0.12 -0.98
CA MET A 34 9.41 0.36 -0.09
C MET A 34 10.69 -0.49 -0.22
N PRO A 35 11.88 0.06 0.11
CA PRO A 35 13.14 -0.67 -0.02
C PRO A 35 13.36 -1.72 1.07
N PHE A 36 12.82 -1.51 2.28
CA PHE A 36 13.11 -2.36 3.44
C PHE A 36 11.84 -2.73 4.22
N VAL A 37 11.82 -3.96 4.72
CA VAL A 37 10.76 -4.51 5.58
C VAL A 37 10.57 -3.67 6.84
N GLU A 38 11.66 -3.21 7.46
CA GLU A 38 11.63 -2.38 8.67
C GLU A 38 10.86 -1.07 8.45
N LEU A 39 10.94 -0.49 7.24
CA LEU A 39 10.16 0.70 6.89
C LEU A 39 8.68 0.35 6.79
N ILE A 40 8.35 -0.77 6.17
CA ILE A 40 6.97 -1.24 6.03
C ILE A 40 6.35 -1.45 7.42
N ASP A 41 7.05 -2.12 8.33
CA ASP A 41 6.58 -2.36 9.69
C ASP A 41 6.38 -1.07 10.48
N ASN A 42 7.37 -0.16 10.44
CA ASN A 42 7.27 1.13 11.10
C ASN A 42 6.06 1.93 10.58
N LYS A 43 5.81 1.90 9.27
CA LYS A 43 4.65 2.57 8.66
C LYS A 43 3.34 1.87 9.02
N ALA A 44 3.27 0.54 8.97
CA ALA A 44 2.07 -0.20 9.37
C ALA A 44 1.70 0.08 10.83
N GLN A 45 2.68 0.21 11.73
CA GLN A 45 2.46 0.61 13.13
C GLN A 45 1.90 2.03 13.30
N GLN A 46 2.10 2.93 12.32
CA GLN A 46 1.49 4.27 12.30
C GLN A 46 0.03 4.25 11.84
N PHE A 47 -0.42 3.16 11.22
CA PHE A 47 -1.79 2.93 10.74
C PHE A 47 -2.36 1.58 11.26
N PRO A 48 -2.35 1.33 12.58
CA PRO A 48 -2.59 0.00 13.14
C PRO A 48 -4.08 -0.40 13.14
N ASP A 49 -4.99 0.57 13.06
CA ASP A 49 -6.43 0.34 13.10
C ASP A 49 -7.19 1.53 12.50
N ASN A 50 -8.41 1.29 11.99
CA ASN A 50 -9.32 2.31 11.49
C ASN A 50 -9.91 3.21 12.61
N ARG A 51 -9.17 3.37 13.72
CA ARG A 51 -9.50 4.30 14.80
C ARG A 51 -9.30 5.72 14.26
N ASN A 52 -10.35 6.53 14.37
CA ASN A 52 -10.43 7.90 13.85
C ASN A 52 -10.57 8.02 12.32
N GLY A 53 -11.07 6.99 11.63
CA GLY A 53 -11.35 7.04 10.19
C GLY A 53 -10.10 7.08 9.30
N ARG A 54 -8.96 6.63 9.84
CA ARG A 54 -7.70 6.51 9.08
C ARG A 54 -7.62 5.14 8.40
N PRO A 55 -7.23 5.07 7.13
CA PRO A 55 -7.14 3.79 6.42
C PRO A 55 -6.05 2.90 7.02
N VAL A 56 -6.32 1.58 7.01
CA VAL A 56 -5.43 0.55 7.55
C VAL A 56 -4.42 0.17 6.48
N LEU A 57 -3.12 0.26 6.80
CA LEU A 57 -2.06 -0.16 5.89
C LEU A 57 -1.75 -1.64 6.08
N LEU A 58 -1.90 -2.45 5.03
CA LEU A 58 -1.54 -3.87 5.05
C LEU A 58 -0.05 -4.05 4.69
N PRO A 59 0.81 -4.48 5.62
CA PRO A 59 2.17 -4.85 5.31
C PRO A 59 2.20 -6.23 4.63
N ILE A 60 2.71 -6.31 3.40
CA ILE A 60 2.96 -7.57 2.69
C ILE A 60 4.41 -7.64 2.28
N TYR A 61 5.15 -8.59 2.84
CA TYR A 61 6.53 -8.84 2.47
C TYR A 61 6.92 -10.29 2.78
N GLY A 62 8.07 -10.70 2.26
CA GLY A 62 8.67 -12.01 2.52
C GLY A 62 8.14 -13.15 1.64
N GLU A 63 8.73 -14.31 1.87
CA GLU A 63 8.46 -15.52 1.12
C GLU A 63 7.16 -16.22 1.57
N GLY A 64 6.61 -17.07 0.71
CA GLY A 64 5.38 -17.83 0.97
C GLY A 64 4.11 -17.22 0.38
N ASP A 65 3.02 -17.97 0.45
CA ASP A 65 1.73 -17.57 -0.10
C ASP A 65 1.03 -16.54 0.83
N LYS A 66 0.74 -15.35 0.29
CA LYS A 66 0.07 -14.24 0.98
C LYS A 66 -1.38 -14.07 0.54
N THR A 67 -1.90 -14.98 -0.29
CA THR A 67 -3.26 -14.91 -0.85
C THR A 67 -4.33 -14.84 0.22
N ARG A 68 -4.24 -15.66 1.27
CA ARG A 68 -5.23 -15.66 2.36
C ARG A 68 -5.23 -14.35 3.16
N GLU A 69 -4.05 -13.77 3.36
CA GLU A 69 -3.85 -12.53 4.11
C GLU A 69 -4.42 -11.34 3.33
N ILE A 70 -4.03 -11.23 2.04
CA ILE A 70 -4.56 -10.21 1.14
C ILE A 70 -6.08 -10.35 1.00
N ARG A 71 -6.60 -11.56 0.78
CA ARG A 71 -8.06 -11.79 0.69
C ARG A 71 -8.80 -11.30 1.92
N LYS A 72 -8.34 -11.70 3.13
CA LYS A 72 -8.97 -11.30 4.40
C LYS A 72 -8.92 -9.78 4.64
N TYR A 73 -7.90 -9.11 4.09
CA TYR A 73 -7.80 -7.65 4.12
C TYR A 73 -8.78 -7.02 3.13
N MET A 74 -8.80 -7.48 1.88
CA MET A 74 -9.71 -6.98 0.85
C MET A 74 -11.18 -7.19 1.23
N ASP A 75 -11.54 -8.28 1.90
CA ASP A 75 -12.91 -8.50 2.40
C ASP A 75 -13.37 -7.43 3.42
N ARG A 76 -12.42 -6.74 4.07
CA ARG A 76 -12.69 -5.73 5.11
C ARG A 76 -12.41 -4.29 4.67
N HIS A 77 -11.53 -4.12 3.68
CA HIS A 77 -11.02 -2.82 3.24
C HIS A 77 -11.04 -2.67 1.70
N GLY A 78 -11.80 -3.49 1.00
CA GLY A 78 -11.81 -3.59 -0.47
C GLY A 78 -12.26 -2.33 -1.20
N ASP A 79 -12.98 -1.42 -0.52
CA ASP A 79 -13.37 -0.13 -1.08
C ASP A 79 -12.17 0.79 -1.33
N LEU A 80 -11.17 0.74 -0.43
CA LEU A 80 -9.99 1.63 -0.44
C LEU A 80 -8.75 0.89 0.09
N PRO A 81 -8.25 -0.13 -0.64
CA PRO A 81 -7.15 -0.94 -0.16
C PRO A 81 -5.83 -0.14 -0.15
N LYS A 82 -5.10 -0.27 0.96
CA LYS A 82 -3.76 0.29 1.17
C LYS A 82 -2.82 -0.84 1.50
N ILE A 83 -1.91 -1.14 0.59
CA ILE A 83 -0.96 -2.24 0.74
C ILE A 83 0.45 -1.67 0.66
N ALA A 84 1.30 -1.98 1.63
CA ALA A 84 2.73 -1.68 1.60
C ALA A 84 3.51 -2.97 1.36
N THR A 85 4.42 -2.94 0.39
CA THR A 85 5.23 -4.10 -0.01
C THR A 85 6.65 -3.70 -0.31
N THR A 86 7.56 -4.67 -0.33
CA THR A 86 8.90 -4.44 -0.85
C THR A 86 8.89 -4.37 -2.38
N TYR A 87 9.89 -3.72 -2.99
CA TYR A 87 10.00 -3.58 -4.44
C TYR A 87 9.94 -4.91 -5.19
N ASP A 88 10.67 -5.90 -4.70
CA ASP A 88 10.72 -7.27 -5.21
C ASP A 88 9.38 -7.99 -5.12
N SER A 89 8.55 -7.64 -4.13
CA SER A 89 7.27 -8.29 -3.88
C SER A 89 6.09 -7.61 -4.58
N VAL A 90 6.28 -6.46 -5.25
CA VAL A 90 5.23 -5.78 -6.02
C VAL A 90 4.57 -6.70 -7.06
N PRO A 91 5.31 -7.38 -7.97
CA PRO A 91 4.69 -8.22 -8.98
C PRO A 91 3.85 -9.35 -8.37
N LYS A 92 4.33 -9.93 -7.26
CA LYS A 92 3.66 -10.99 -6.51
C LYS A 92 2.33 -10.51 -5.92
N VAL A 93 2.31 -9.33 -5.30
CA VAL A 93 1.08 -8.73 -4.77
C VAL A 93 0.09 -8.46 -5.89
N CYS A 94 0.53 -7.89 -7.02
CA CYS A 94 -0.34 -7.65 -8.17
C CYS A 94 -0.93 -8.96 -8.72
N SER A 95 -0.14 -10.02 -8.88
CA SER A 95 -0.65 -11.33 -9.34
C SER A 95 -1.68 -11.93 -8.39
N ILE A 96 -1.49 -11.77 -7.07
CA ILE A 96 -2.46 -12.24 -6.09
C ILE A 96 -3.77 -11.44 -6.20
N LEU A 97 -3.70 -10.11 -6.30
CA LEU A 97 -4.87 -9.26 -6.45
C LEU A 97 -5.66 -9.59 -7.73
N ASP A 98 -4.97 -9.79 -8.84
CA ASP A 98 -5.56 -10.22 -10.12
C ASP A 98 -6.25 -11.58 -9.98
N SER A 99 -5.62 -12.56 -9.30
CA SER A 99 -6.22 -13.86 -9.02
C SER A 99 -7.47 -13.80 -8.13
N LEU A 100 -7.60 -12.74 -7.33
CA LEU A 100 -8.76 -12.46 -6.48
C LEU A 100 -9.86 -11.66 -7.21
N GLY A 101 -9.63 -11.28 -8.47
CA GLY A 101 -10.57 -10.52 -9.29
C GLY A 101 -10.47 -9.00 -9.12
N TYR A 102 -9.39 -8.49 -8.52
CA TYR A 102 -9.10 -7.06 -8.44
C TYR A 102 -8.15 -6.67 -9.58
N ASP A 103 -8.35 -5.49 -10.16
CA ASP A 103 -7.42 -4.95 -11.15
C ASP A 103 -6.44 -3.95 -10.48
N PRO A 104 -5.24 -4.40 -10.02
CA PRO A 104 -4.27 -3.51 -9.40
C PRO A 104 -3.66 -2.50 -10.38
N TYR A 105 -3.69 -2.76 -11.68
CA TYR A 105 -3.10 -1.89 -12.70
C TYR A 105 -4.04 -0.78 -13.14
N GLY A 106 -5.35 -1.05 -13.15
CA GLY A 106 -6.39 -0.07 -13.49
C GLY A 106 -6.91 0.72 -12.29
N ASN A 107 -6.98 0.09 -11.11
CA ASN A 107 -7.69 0.69 -9.96
C ASN A 107 -6.79 1.12 -8.80
N MET A 108 -5.49 0.77 -8.79
CA MET A 108 -4.58 1.16 -7.71
C MET A 108 -3.47 2.10 -8.20
N HIS A 109 -3.14 3.07 -7.36
CA HIS A 109 -1.97 3.92 -7.56
C HIS A 109 -0.73 3.24 -6.99
N LEU A 110 0.32 3.10 -7.81
CA LEU A 110 1.64 2.70 -7.32
C LEU A 110 2.38 3.93 -6.79
N CYS A 111 2.77 3.87 -5.52
CA CYS A 111 3.62 4.83 -4.85
C CYS A 111 4.96 4.17 -4.56
N VAL A 112 6.05 4.67 -5.12
CA VAL A 112 7.41 4.19 -4.88
C VAL A 112 8.06 5.10 -3.84
N ASP A 113 8.56 4.54 -2.74
CA ASP A 113 9.09 5.29 -1.60
C ASP A 113 10.61 5.10 -1.44
N GLU A 114 11.41 6.12 -1.80
CA GLU A 114 12.87 6.19 -1.54
C GLU A 114 13.19 7.02 -0.28
#